data_AF-A0AAQ3TP68-F1
#
_entry.id   AF-A0AAQ3TP68-F1
#
_cell.length_a   1.000
_cell.length_b   1.000
_cell.length_c   1.000
_cell.angle_alpha   90.00
_cell.angle_beta   90.00
_cell.angle_gamma   90.00
#
_symmetry.space_group_name_H-M   'P 1'
#
loop_
_entity.id
_entity.type
_entity.pdbx_description
1 polymer ?
#
loop_
_entity_poly.entity_id
_entity_poly.type
_entity_poly.pdbx_seq_one_letter_code
_entity_poly.pdbx_strand_id
1 'polypeptide(L)'
;MVQLKGFVKPEDQIKIVRMCRQLGSGPGGFYKPSYKNGAKLNLWMMSLGKNWDLTTRSYGPTRPFDGAQAPVIPEAFKVIAQTANSTASGFPQINPDICIVNYYTNSGKLGLHQDKDESKSSLS
;
A
#
# COMPACT_ATOMS: atom_id res chain seq x y z
N MET A 1 18.79 5.52 3.91
CA MET A 1 17.82 5.78 2.82
C MET A 1 18.51 5.53 1.50
N VAL A 2 17.93 4.73 0.59
CA VAL A 2 18.50 4.39 -0.73
C VAL A 2 17.43 4.64 -1.80
N GLN A 3 17.82 5.16 -2.97
CA GLN A 3 16.93 5.35 -4.12
C GLN A 3 17.41 4.49 -5.31
N LEU A 4 16.59 3.53 -5.75
CA LEU A 4 16.87 2.70 -6.93
C LEU A 4 16.15 3.27 -8.17
N LYS A 5 16.84 4.11 -8.94
CA LYS A 5 16.26 4.73 -10.15
C LYS A 5 16.08 3.71 -11.26
N GLY A 6 14.90 3.71 -11.90
CA GLY A 6 14.61 2.80 -13.01
C GLY A 6 14.54 1.32 -12.63
N PHE A 7 14.38 1.00 -11.34
CA PHE A 7 14.43 -0.37 -10.83
C PHE A 7 13.33 -1.28 -11.41
N VAL A 8 12.10 -0.77 -11.50
CA VAL A 8 10.97 -1.52 -12.05
C VAL A 8 11.00 -1.42 -13.58
N LYS A 9 11.15 -2.56 -14.25
CA LYS A 9 11.21 -2.62 -15.72
C LYS A 9 9.86 -2.24 -16.36
N PRO A 10 9.83 -1.69 -17.58
CA PRO A 10 8.60 -1.25 -18.24
C PRO A 10 7.50 -2.32 -18.28
N GLU A 11 7.84 -3.58 -18.56
CA GLU A 11 6.91 -4.70 -18.59
C GLU A 11 6.24 -4.95 -17.23
N ASP A 12 6.98 -4.77 -16.13
CA ASP A 12 6.47 -4.98 -14.78
C ASP A 12 5.67 -3.76 -14.29
N GLN A 13 6.03 -2.54 -14.72
CA GLN A 13 5.21 -1.36 -14.49
C GLN A 13 3.81 -1.53 -15.08
N ILE A 14 3.70 -2.03 -16.32
CA ILE A 14 2.42 -2.29 -16.98
C ILE A 14 1.62 -3.35 -16.20
N LYS A 15 2.27 -4.44 -15.77
CA LYS A 15 1.63 -5.49 -14.96
C LYS A 15 1.09 -4.93 -13.65
N ILE A 16 1.89 -4.14 -12.92
CA ILE A 16 1.48 -3.50 -11.67
C ILE A 16 0.22 -2.66 -11.89
N VAL A 17 0.22 -1.79 -12.89
CA VAL A 17 -0.93 -0.92 -13.18
C VAL A 17 -2.18 -1.75 -13.52
N ARG A 18 -2.04 -2.81 -14.33
CA ARG A 18 -3.16 -3.69 -14.68
C ARG A 18 -3.73 -4.41 -13.45
N MET A 19 -2.86 -4.98 -12.60
CA MET A 19 -3.27 -5.64 -11.36
C MET A 19 -3.99 -4.66 -10.42
N CYS A 20 -3.44 -3.46 -10.22
CA CYS A 20 -4.06 -2.45 -9.39
C CYS A 20 -5.43 -2.00 -9.92
N ARG A 21 -5.61 -1.89 -11.24
CA ARG A 21 -6.92 -1.57 -11.83
C ARG A 21 -7.95 -2.68 -11.61
N GLN A 22 -7.54 -3.94 -11.79
CA GLN A 22 -8.42 -5.08 -11.59
C GLN A 22 -8.86 -5.20 -10.13
N LEU A 23 -7.90 -5.21 -9.19
CA LEU A 23 -8.17 -5.28 -7.75
C LEU A 23 -8.95 -4.05 -7.28
N GLY A 24 -8.57 -2.87 -7.76
CA GLY A 24 -9.16 -1.60 -7.40
C GLY A 24 -10.62 -1.43 -7.82
N SER A 25 -11.10 -2.21 -8.79
CA SER A 25 -12.50 -2.21 -9.25
C SER A 25 -13.36 -3.28 -8.56
N GLY A 26 -12.75 -4.18 -7.78
CA GLY A 26 -13.43 -5.26 -7.08
C GLY A 26 -13.73 -4.96 -5.60
N PRO A 27 -14.26 -5.95 -4.86
CA PRO A 27 -14.43 -5.87 -3.41
C PRO A 27 -13.10 -5.55 -2.72
N GLY A 28 -13.11 -4.63 -1.76
CA GLY A 28 -11.88 -4.16 -1.08
C GLY A 28 -11.01 -3.24 -1.94
N GLY A 29 -11.48 -2.85 -3.13
CA GLY A 29 -10.81 -1.95 -4.06
C GLY A 29 -10.76 -0.49 -3.60
N PHE A 30 -10.54 0.42 -4.55
CA PHE A 30 -10.26 1.82 -4.25
C PHE A 30 -11.43 2.53 -3.55
N TYR A 31 -11.09 3.34 -2.55
CA TYR A 31 -12.01 4.25 -1.87
C TYR A 31 -11.33 5.59 -1.61
N LYS A 32 -12.12 6.62 -1.29
CA LYS A 32 -11.59 7.90 -0.79
C LYS A 32 -11.56 7.89 0.73
N PRO A 33 -10.38 7.77 1.37
CA PRO A 33 -10.32 7.78 2.82
C PRO A 33 -10.73 9.12 3.40
N SER A 34 -11.42 9.08 4.54
CA SER A 34 -11.87 10.24 5.29
C SER A 34 -11.39 10.16 6.74
N TYR A 35 -10.98 11.31 7.28
CA TYR A 35 -10.70 11.47 8.70
C TYR A 35 -11.99 11.48 9.52
N LYS A 36 -11.88 11.31 10.84
CA LYS A 36 -13.02 11.38 11.79
C LYS A 36 -13.84 12.66 11.69
N ASN A 37 -13.22 13.78 11.30
CA ASN A 37 -13.88 15.07 11.11
C ASN A 37 -14.55 15.22 9.73
N GLY A 38 -14.59 14.16 8.92
CA GLY A 38 -15.19 14.17 7.58
C GLY A 38 -14.29 14.73 6.48
N ALA A 39 -13.13 15.30 6.81
CA ALA A 39 -12.18 15.74 5.80
C ALA A 39 -11.67 14.54 4.98
N LYS A 40 -11.74 14.64 3.66
CA LYS A 40 -11.28 13.58 2.75
C LYS A 40 -9.82 13.81 2.37
N LEU A 41 -9.07 12.73 2.29
CA LEU A 41 -7.76 12.76 1.66
C LEU A 41 -7.92 12.98 0.15
N ASN A 42 -6.99 13.74 -0.43
CA ASN A 42 -6.96 14.02 -1.87
C ASN A 42 -6.22 12.89 -2.62
N LEU A 43 -6.65 11.66 -2.40
CA LEU A 43 -6.18 10.46 -3.09
C LEU A 43 -7.24 9.36 -3.02
N TRP A 44 -7.08 8.35 -3.85
CA TRP A 44 -7.79 7.08 -3.69
C TRP A 44 -6.83 6.06 -3.09
N MET A 45 -7.33 5.23 -2.18
CA MET A 45 -6.53 4.23 -1.48
C MET A 45 -7.18 2.85 -1.58
N MET A 46 -6.36 1.81 -1.64
CA MET A 46 -6.76 0.46 -1.28
C MET A 46 -5.63 -0.21 -0.49
N SER A 47 -5.97 -1.18 0.35
CA SER A 47 -5.00 -1.95 1.10
C SER A 47 -5.04 -3.41 0.66
N LEU A 48 -3.87 -4.04 0.57
CA LEU A 48 -3.69 -5.44 0.24
C LEU A 48 -3.02 -6.16 1.41
N GLY A 49 -3.41 -7.41 1.67
CA GLY A 49 -2.96 -8.23 2.79
C GLY A 49 -3.70 -7.88 4.08
N LYS A 50 -3.41 -6.72 4.66
CA LYS A 50 -4.15 -6.15 5.80
C LYS A 50 -4.65 -4.76 5.45
N ASN A 51 -5.90 -4.46 5.82
CA ASN A 51 -6.49 -3.15 5.78
C ASN A 51 -5.89 -2.23 6.85
N TRP A 52 -5.45 -1.03 6.45
CA TRP A 52 -5.10 0.04 7.37
C TRP A 52 -6.35 0.88 7.69
N ASP A 53 -6.76 0.92 8.95
CA ASP A 53 -7.86 1.77 9.40
C ASP A 53 -7.34 3.12 9.91
N LEU A 54 -7.67 4.20 9.19
CA LEU A 54 -7.32 5.57 9.55
C LEU A 54 -7.90 6.01 10.92
N THR A 55 -8.99 5.39 11.36
CA THR A 55 -9.75 5.76 12.56
C THR A 55 -9.08 5.25 13.82
N THR A 56 -8.66 3.98 13.79
CA THR A 56 -8.00 3.28 14.90
C THR A 56 -6.49 3.32 14.81
N ARG A 57 -5.94 3.67 13.63
CA ARG A 57 -4.50 3.58 13.32
C ARG A 57 -3.95 2.16 13.54
N SER A 58 -4.70 1.19 13.04
CA SER A 58 -4.35 -0.23 13.18
C SER A 58 -4.55 -0.98 11.88
N TYR A 59 -3.84 -2.10 11.76
CA TYR A 59 -3.95 -3.02 10.64
C TYR A 59 -4.83 -4.22 11.03
N GLY A 60 -5.76 -4.59 10.15
CA GLY A 60 -6.67 -5.73 10.34
C GLY A 60 -7.09 -6.37 9.02
N PRO A 61 -7.81 -7.49 9.02
CA PRO A 61 -8.17 -8.19 7.77
C PRO A 61 -9.27 -7.47 6.97
N THR A 62 -10.08 -6.64 7.63
CA THR A 62 -11.34 -6.12 7.09
C THR A 62 -11.41 -4.61 7.21
N ARG A 63 -12.04 -3.98 6.21
CA ARG A 63 -12.32 -2.55 6.16
C ARG A 63 -13.61 -2.22 6.91
N PRO A 64 -13.58 -1.35 7.95
CA PRO A 64 -14.71 -1.20 8.86
C PRO A 64 -16.00 -0.63 8.24
N PHE A 65 -15.90 0.24 7.23
CA PHE A 65 -17.07 0.98 6.73
C PHE A 65 -17.94 0.18 5.75
N ASP A 66 -17.41 -0.86 5.11
CA ASP A 66 -18.12 -1.70 4.14
C ASP A 66 -17.94 -3.20 4.38
N GLY A 67 -17.16 -3.60 5.39
CA GLY A 67 -16.91 -5.00 5.71
C GLY A 67 -16.06 -5.74 4.68
N ALA A 68 -15.45 -5.04 3.71
CA ALA A 68 -14.66 -5.69 2.67
C ALA A 68 -13.34 -6.23 3.24
N GLN A 69 -12.99 -7.47 2.88
CA GLN A 69 -11.68 -8.01 3.19
C GLN A 69 -10.62 -7.39 2.28
N ALA A 70 -9.42 -7.13 2.84
CA ALA A 70 -8.29 -6.69 2.04
C ALA A 70 -7.90 -7.81 1.04
N PRO A 71 -7.82 -7.52 -0.27
CA PRO A 71 -7.35 -8.52 -1.22
C PRO A 71 -5.94 -8.97 -0.89
N VAL A 72 -5.57 -10.20 -1.26
CA VAL A 72 -4.22 -10.70 -1.04
C VAL A 72 -3.19 -9.85 -1.80
N ILE A 73 -1.98 -9.71 -1.23
CA ILE A 73 -0.87 -9.07 -1.94
C ILE A 73 -0.47 -9.97 -3.10
N PRO A 74 -0.51 -9.47 -4.36
CA PRO A 74 -0.02 -10.23 -5.50
C PRO A 74 1.44 -10.65 -5.30
N GLU A 75 1.77 -11.89 -5.63
CA GLU A 75 3.13 -12.41 -5.46
C GLU A 75 4.16 -11.56 -6.21
N ALA A 76 3.80 -11.05 -7.38
CA ALA A 76 4.62 -10.11 -8.15
C ALA A 76 5.03 -8.87 -7.35
N PHE A 77 4.18 -8.36 -6.45
CA PHE A 77 4.50 -7.19 -5.63
C PHE A 77 5.49 -7.56 -4.53
N LYS A 78 5.33 -8.73 -3.91
CA LYS A 78 6.26 -9.24 -2.90
C LYS A 78 7.66 -9.45 -3.48
N VAL A 79 7.74 -10.09 -4.65
CA VAL A 79 9.00 -10.33 -5.36
C VAL A 79 9.71 -9.01 -5.67
N ILE A 80 8.99 -8.00 -6.17
CA ILE A 80 9.57 -6.68 -6.45
C ILE A 80 10.11 -6.02 -5.17
N ALA A 81 9.34 -6.06 -4.08
CA ALA A 81 9.76 -5.49 -2.80
C ALA A 81 11.01 -6.19 -2.21
N GLN A 82 11.03 -7.52 -2.22
CA GLN A 82 12.14 -8.33 -1.73
C GLN A 82 13.40 -8.16 -2.59
N THR A 83 13.24 -8.06 -3.91
CA THR A 83 14.35 -7.81 -4.83
C THR A 83 14.93 -6.40 -4.62
N ALA A 84 14.07 -5.40 -4.41
CA ALA A 84 14.51 -4.03 -4.11
C ALA A 84 15.26 -3.97 -2.77
N ASN A 85 14.74 -4.61 -1.73
CA ASN A 85 15.38 -4.71 -0.41
C ASN A 85 16.76 -5.38 -0.50
N SER A 86 16.86 -6.50 -1.21
CA SER A 86 18.14 -7.20 -1.42
C SER A 86 19.13 -6.39 -2.24
N THR A 87 18.65 -5.64 -3.24
CA THR A 87 19.50 -4.77 -4.09
C THR A 87 20.05 -3.57 -3.32
N ALA A 88 19.25 -2.97 -2.44
CA ALA A 88 19.67 -1.79 -1.68
C ALA A 88 20.78 -2.08 -0.67
N SER A 89 20.85 -3.32 -0.15
CA SER A 89 21.80 -3.80 0.87
C SER A 89 21.77 -3.02 2.20
N GLY A 90 22.18 -3.64 3.31
CA GLY A 90 22.23 -2.95 4.61
C GLY A 90 20.88 -2.70 5.29
N PHE A 91 19.83 -3.40 4.87
CA PHE A 91 18.50 -3.40 5.50
C PHE A 91 18.12 -4.83 5.94
N PRO A 92 17.32 -5.00 7.00
CA PRO A 92 16.72 -6.29 7.33
C PRO A 92 15.92 -6.85 6.14
N GLN A 93 15.88 -8.17 6.01
CA GLN A 93 15.02 -8.82 5.02
C GLN A 93 13.56 -8.51 5.35
N ILE A 94 12.77 -8.18 4.33
CA ILE A 94 11.35 -7.89 4.49
C ILE A 94 10.49 -9.02 3.92
N ASN A 95 9.40 -9.32 4.63
CA ASN A 95 8.32 -10.18 4.13
C ASN A 95 7.00 -9.41 4.24
N PRO A 96 6.61 -8.64 3.20
CA PRO A 96 5.48 -7.73 3.30
C PRO A 96 4.15 -8.48 3.43
N ASP A 97 3.43 -8.17 4.50
CA ASP A 97 2.05 -8.61 4.76
C ASP A 97 1.03 -7.47 4.61
N ILE A 98 1.52 -6.25 4.36
CA ILE A 98 0.75 -5.04 4.05
C ILE A 98 1.29 -4.42 2.75
N CYS A 99 0.37 -4.02 1.87
CA CYS A 99 0.70 -3.14 0.74
C CYS A 99 -0.42 -2.11 0.58
N ILE A 100 -0.09 -0.82 0.74
CA ILE A 100 -1.02 0.29 0.52
C ILE A 100 -0.81 0.83 -0.89
N VAL A 101 -1.88 0.85 -1.68
CA VAL A 101 -1.87 1.40 -3.03
C VAL A 101 -2.57 2.75 -3.02
N ASN A 102 -1.82 3.81 -3.27
CA ASN A 102 -2.31 5.17 -3.39
C ASN A 102 -2.38 5.59 -4.86
N TYR A 103 -3.54 6.08 -5.28
CA TYR A 103 -3.77 6.65 -6.60
C TYR A 103 -4.03 8.16 -6.50
N TYR A 104 -3.14 8.93 -7.12
CA TYR A 104 -3.18 10.39 -7.13
C TYR A 104 -3.66 10.90 -8.49
N THR A 105 -4.68 11.75 -8.47
CA THR A 105 -5.07 12.57 -9.62
C THR A 105 -4.13 13.77 -9.76
N ASN A 106 -4.28 14.60 -10.80
CA ASN A 106 -3.44 15.79 -11.00
C ASN A 106 -3.42 16.76 -9.79
N SER A 107 -4.51 16.85 -9.04
CA SER A 107 -4.62 17.65 -7.82
C SER A 107 -4.31 16.88 -6.53
N GLY A 108 -3.97 15.60 -6.64
CA GLY A 108 -3.82 14.70 -5.50
C GLY A 108 -2.58 15.02 -4.67
N LYS A 109 -2.73 15.01 -3.35
CA LYS A 109 -1.65 15.34 -2.40
C LYS A 109 -1.81 14.55 -1.10
N LEU A 110 -0.68 14.21 -0.49
CA LEU A 110 -0.61 13.67 0.86
C LEU A 110 0.35 14.55 1.67
N GLY A 111 -0.09 14.99 2.86
CA GLY A 111 0.72 15.84 3.73
C GLY A 111 1.92 15.10 4.32
N LEU A 112 2.82 15.83 4.95
CA LEU A 112 3.94 15.25 5.69
C LEU A 112 3.38 14.35 6.82
N HIS A 113 3.83 13.10 6.83
CA HIS A 113 3.47 12.11 7.83
C HIS A 113 4.64 11.17 8.07
N GLN A 114 4.50 10.34 9.10
CA GLN A 114 5.43 9.28 9.43
C GLN A 114 4.64 7.98 9.50
N ASP A 115 5.13 6.95 8.83
CA ASP A 115 4.67 5.58 8.99
C ASP A 115 5.17 5.08 10.36
N LYS A 116 4.22 4.85 11.28
CA LYS A 116 4.50 4.51 12.69
C LYS A 116 3.45 3.60 13.32
N ASP A 117 2.55 3.06 12.50
CA ASP A 117 1.46 2.21 12.96
C ASP A 117 1.86 0.71 12.89
N GLU A 118 3.07 0.42 12.41
CA GLU A 118 3.68 -0.90 12.32
C GLU A 118 4.15 -1.41 13.69
N SER A 119 4.17 -2.73 13.87
CA SER A 119 4.74 -3.36 15.06
C SER A 119 6.26 -3.23 15.08
N LYS A 120 6.86 -3.29 16.28
CA LYS A 120 8.33 -3.30 16.45
C LYS A 120 9.04 -4.41 15.69
N SER A 121 8.37 -5.55 15.47
CA SER A 121 8.89 -6.67 14.68
C SER A 121 9.10 -6.34 13.19
N SER A 122 8.52 -5.23 12.71
CA SER A 122 8.72 -4.76 11.33
C SER A 122 10.07 -4.04 11.15
N LEU A 123 10.78 -3.77 12.26
CA LEU A 123 12.06 -3.06 12.31
C LEU A 123 13.24 -3.96 12.71
N SER A 124 12.98 -5.23 13.02
CA SER A 124 13.96 -6.21 13.51
C SER A 124 14.42 -7.15 12.41
#